data_AF-A0A941JNW2-F1
#
_entry.id   AF-A0A941JNW2-F1
#
_cell.length_a   1.000
_cell.length_b   1.000
_cell.length_c   1.000
_cell.angle_alpha   90.00
_cell.angle_beta   90.00
_cell.angle_gamma   90.00
#
_symmetry.space_group_name_H-M   'P 1'
#
loop_
_entity.id
_entity.type
_entity.pdbx_description
1 polymer ?
#
loop_
_entity_poly.entity_id
_entity_poly.type
_entity_poly.pdbx_seq_one_letter_code
_entity_poly.pdbx_strand_id
1 'polypeptide(L)'
;GSTNYAYMREQDGWVLDIQEKQPYTQNRMEEFASSGTYYFRNGALMKRAFKETVDLQLHVNGEYYVSLAYRPLLAQSMPVAVYALQHFMQWGTPQDVAEYNGWSRAFRTLAEPAQPPLPPRGSMVMPMAGL
;
A
#
# COMPACT_ATOMS: atom_id res chain seq x y z
N GLY A 1 -6.84 12.06 2.24
CA GLY A 1 -5.41 12.26 2.52
C GLY A 1 -4.77 13.02 1.38
N SER A 2 -3.84 13.92 1.68
CA SER A 2 -3.05 14.70 0.71
C SER A 2 -1.70 14.04 0.37
N THR A 3 -1.43 12.85 0.91
CA THR A 3 -0.18 12.13 0.72
C THR A 3 -0.07 11.59 -0.71
N ASN A 4 0.98 11.99 -1.40
CA ASN A 4 1.34 11.40 -2.69
C ASN A 4 2.39 10.30 -2.49
N TYR A 5 2.15 9.18 -3.17
CA TYR A 5 3.02 8.00 -3.23
C TYR A 5 3.84 8.02 -4.52
N ALA A 6 4.53 6.92 -4.82
CA ALA A 6 5.01 6.62 -6.16
C ALA A 6 3.84 6.09 -6.99
N TYR A 7 3.58 6.67 -8.16
CA TYR A 7 2.53 6.23 -9.06
C TYR A 7 3.14 5.58 -10.30
N MET A 8 2.48 4.55 -10.81
CA MET A 8 2.90 3.82 -11.99
C MET A 8 1.92 4.05 -13.13
N ARG A 9 2.46 4.35 -14.30
CA ARG A 9 1.71 4.21 -15.56
C ARG A 9 1.96 2.81 -16.08
N GLU A 10 0.91 2.04 -16.30
CA GLU A 10 0.99 0.65 -16.76
C GLU A 10 0.02 0.37 -17.90
N GLN A 11 0.28 -0.71 -18.62
CA GLN A 11 -0.63 -1.31 -19.59
C GLN A 11 -0.60 -2.83 -19.46
N ASP A 12 -1.77 -3.44 -19.28
CA ASP A 12 -1.95 -4.90 -19.17
C ASP A 12 -1.03 -5.54 -18.10
N GLY A 13 -0.77 -4.81 -17.01
CA GLY A 13 0.09 -5.23 -15.91
C GLY A 13 1.57 -4.93 -16.11
N TRP A 14 1.97 -4.36 -17.24
CA TRP A 14 3.36 -3.97 -17.53
C TRP A 14 3.58 -2.49 -17.27
N VAL A 15 4.57 -2.16 -16.46
CA VAL A 15 4.92 -0.77 -16.15
C VAL A 15 5.56 -0.12 -17.37
N LEU A 16 5.04 1.05 -17.73
CA LEU A 16 5.57 1.92 -18.77
C LEU A 16 6.43 3.04 -18.19
N ASP A 17 6.04 3.59 -17.04
CA ASP A 17 6.81 4.62 -16.34
C ASP A 17 6.42 4.71 -14.86
N ILE A 18 7.28 5.32 -14.04
CA ILE A 18 7.05 5.53 -12.60
C ILE A 18 7.48 6.95 -12.22
N GLN A 19 6.66 7.62 -11.42
CA GLN A 19 6.99 8.92 -10.86
C GLN A 19 6.67 9.01 -9.36
N GLU A 20 7.48 9.77 -8.63
CA GLU A 20 7.33 10.00 -7.20
C GLU A 20 6.53 11.27 -6.91
N LYS A 21 5.69 11.21 -5.87
CA LYS A 21 4.96 12.36 -5.30
C LYS A 21 3.99 13.07 -6.25
N GLN A 22 3.70 12.51 -7.41
CA GLN A 22 2.79 13.08 -8.40
C GLN A 22 2.00 11.95 -9.08
N PRO A 23 0.69 12.09 -9.32
CA PRO A 23 -0.07 11.16 -10.18
C PRO A 23 0.03 11.56 -11.67
N TYR A 24 -0.14 10.61 -12.58
CA TYR A 24 -0.14 10.87 -14.03
C TYR A 24 -1.45 11.47 -14.53
N THR A 25 -2.56 11.21 -13.85
CA THR A 25 -3.92 11.61 -14.20
C THR A 25 -4.51 12.54 -13.14
N GLN A 26 -5.66 13.14 -13.46
CA GLN A 26 -6.43 13.92 -12.49
C GLN A 26 -7.13 13.02 -11.45
N ASN A 27 -7.36 11.74 -11.79
CA ASN A 27 -7.97 10.76 -10.89
C ASN A 27 -6.95 9.71 -10.44
N ARG A 28 -6.17 10.05 -9.41
CA ARG A 28 -5.15 9.15 -8.83
C ARG A 28 -5.68 7.79 -8.35
N MET A 29 -6.99 7.60 -8.20
CA MET A 29 -7.58 6.31 -7.82
C MET A 29 -7.61 5.30 -8.98
N GLU A 30 -7.40 5.77 -10.21
CA GLU A 30 -7.30 4.93 -11.42
C GLU A 30 -5.86 4.45 -11.67
N GLU A 31 -4.90 4.86 -10.84
CA GLU A 31 -3.50 4.53 -10.98
C GLU A 31 -3.03 3.61 -9.86
N PHE A 32 -2.12 2.70 -10.19
CA PHE A 32 -1.42 1.96 -9.16
C PHE A 32 -0.48 2.89 -8.39
N ALA A 33 -0.59 2.81 -7.07
CA ALA A 33 0.34 3.44 -6.14
C ALA A 33 1.24 2.36 -5.51
N SER A 34 2.53 2.68 -5.39
CA SER A 34 3.50 1.78 -4.74
C SER A 34 3.17 1.60 -3.26
N SER A 35 3.15 0.33 -2.83
CA SER A 35 3.02 -0.07 -1.42
C SER A 35 4.35 -0.04 -0.66
N GLY A 36 5.46 0.32 -1.32
CA GLY A 36 6.80 0.26 -0.75
C GLY A 36 7.47 -1.12 -0.82
N THR A 37 6.84 -2.10 -1.46
CA THR A 37 7.43 -3.43 -1.69
C THR A 37 7.99 -3.54 -3.10
N TYR A 38 9.25 -3.96 -3.21
CA TYR A 38 9.97 -4.04 -4.48
C TYR A 38 10.63 -5.41 -4.63
N TYR A 39 10.60 -5.96 -5.84
CA TYR A 39 11.18 -7.25 -6.15
C TYR A 39 12.16 -7.14 -7.31
N PHE A 40 13.33 -7.74 -7.14
CA PHE A 40 14.31 -7.93 -8.20
C PHE A 40 14.64 -9.42 -8.27
N ARG A 41 14.74 -9.96 -9.49
CA ARG A 41 15.08 -11.38 -9.73
C ARG A 41 16.33 -11.84 -8.97
N ASN A 42 17.33 -10.96 -8.82
CA ASN A 42 18.52 -11.23 -8.02
C ASN A 42 19.18 -9.91 -7.55
N GLY A 43 20.07 -10.03 -6.56
CA GLY A 43 20.76 -8.88 -5.98
C GLY A 43 21.75 -8.18 -6.93
N ALA A 44 22.26 -8.87 -7.96
CA ALA A 44 23.16 -8.24 -8.94
C ALA A 44 22.41 -7.23 -9.81
N LEU A 45 21.21 -7.59 -10.29
CA LEU A 45 20.31 -6.69 -11.00
C LEU A 45 19.92 -5.50 -10.12
N MET A 46 19.55 -5.75 -8.87
CA MET A 46 19.21 -4.69 -7.91
C MET A 46 20.35 -3.70 -7.72
N LYS A 47 21.58 -4.17 -7.43
CA LYS A 47 22.75 -3.30 -7.24
C LYS A 47 23.06 -2.46 -8.47
N ARG A 48 22.98 -3.06 -9.66
CA ARG A 48 23.18 -2.34 -10.93
C ARG A 48 22.12 -1.25 -11.13
N ALA A 49 20.85 -1.58 -10.93
CA ALA A 49 19.75 -0.62 -11.03
C ALA A 49 19.97 0.58 -10.09
N PHE A 50 20.29 0.32 -8.82
CA PHE A 50 20.54 1.38 -7.83
C PHE A 50 21.76 2.23 -8.19
N LYS A 51 22.84 1.62 -8.66
CA LYS A 51 24.01 2.36 -9.12
C LYS A 51 23.65 3.29 -10.27
N GLU A 52 22.93 2.80 -11.27
CA GLU A 52 22.49 3.61 -12.41
C GLU A 52 21.56 4.74 -11.96
N THR A 53 20.66 4.51 -10.99
CA THR A 53 19.81 5.56 -10.40
C THR A 53 20.63 6.70 -9.82
N VAL A 54 21.69 6.39 -9.07
CA VAL A 54 22.59 7.38 -8.47
C VAL A 54 23.42 8.09 -9.53
N ASP A 55 24.02 7.34 -10.47
CA ASP A 55 24.84 7.89 -11.54
C ASP A 55 24.03 8.86 -12.44
N LEU A 56 22.74 8.56 -12.66
CA LEU A 56 21.80 9.41 -13.41
C LEU A 56 21.14 10.50 -12.56
N GLN A 57 21.49 10.61 -11.27
CA GLN A 57 20.92 11.57 -10.31
C GLN A 57 19.37 11.55 -10.27
N LEU A 58 18.79 10.35 -10.37
CA LEU A 58 17.33 10.16 -10.30
C LEU A 58 16.88 10.22 -8.84
N HIS A 59 16.61 11.43 -8.36
CA HIS A 59 16.14 11.69 -7.00
C HIS A 59 14.99 12.70 -7.00
N VAL A 60 14.20 12.71 -5.93
CA VAL A 60 13.21 13.77 -5.67
C VAL A 60 13.65 14.52 -4.43
N ASN A 61 13.86 15.82 -4.55
CA ASN A 61 14.31 16.69 -3.44
C ASN A 61 15.58 16.19 -2.73
N GLY A 62 16.51 15.56 -3.47
CA GLY A 62 17.75 15.00 -2.94
C GLY A 62 17.62 13.61 -2.34
N GLU A 63 16.42 13.03 -2.28
CA GLU A 63 16.18 11.69 -1.77
C GLU A 63 16.10 10.66 -2.90
N TYR A 64 16.82 9.54 -2.73
CA TYR A 64 16.79 8.41 -3.65
C TYR A 64 15.75 7.39 -3.21
N TYR A 65 14.71 7.24 -4.02
CA TYR A 65 13.63 6.29 -3.80
C TYR A 65 13.89 4.98 -4.54
N VAL A 66 13.60 3.85 -3.91
CA VAL A 66 13.77 2.52 -4.52
C VAL A 66 12.91 2.35 -5.78
N SER A 67 11.73 2.98 -5.82
CA SER A 67 10.84 3.03 -7.00
C SER A 67 11.54 3.56 -8.26
N LEU A 68 12.39 4.58 -8.13
CA LEU A 68 13.09 5.21 -9.24
C LEU A 68 14.14 4.29 -9.87
N ALA A 69 14.54 3.22 -9.17
CA ALA A 69 15.43 2.20 -9.71
C ALA A 69 14.84 1.42 -10.87
N TYR A 70 13.53 1.45 -11.05
CA TYR A 70 12.92 0.83 -12.22
C TYR A 70 13.04 1.70 -13.48
N ARG A 71 13.26 3.02 -13.40
CA ARG A 71 13.38 3.89 -14.59
C ARG A 71 14.56 3.50 -15.49
N PRO A 72 15.79 3.29 -14.98
CA PRO A 72 16.90 2.79 -15.81
C PRO A 72 16.62 1.42 -16.44
N LEU A 73 15.90 0.54 -15.73
CA LEU A 73 15.54 -0.79 -16.25
C LEU A 73 14.51 -0.68 -17.38
N LEU A 74 13.51 0.19 -17.23
CA LEU A 74 12.53 0.48 -18.28
C LEU A 74 13.19 1.10 -19.52
N ALA A 75 14.15 2.01 -19.32
CA ALA A 75 14.94 2.59 -20.41
C ALA A 75 15.75 1.54 -21.20
N GLN A 76 16.12 0.44 -20.53
CA GLN A 76 16.77 -0.73 -21.14
C GLN A 76 15.76 -1.76 -21.71
N SER A 77 14.47 -1.41 -21.79
CA SER A 77 13.38 -2.32 -22.20
C SER A 77 13.31 -3.60 -21.37
N MET A 78 13.75 -3.57 -20.10
CA MET A 78 13.57 -4.70 -19.21
C MET A 78 12.11 -4.79 -18.74
N PRO A 79 11.55 -6.00 -18.65
CA PRO A 79 10.18 -6.18 -18.21
C PRO A 79 10.04 -5.86 -16.72
N VAL A 80 9.15 -4.92 -16.41
CA VAL A 80 8.74 -4.57 -15.04
C VAL A 80 7.23 -4.70 -14.97
N ALA A 81 6.72 -5.48 -14.03
CA ALA A 81 5.29 -5.75 -13.89
C ALA A 81 4.74 -5.17 -12.58
N VAL A 82 3.47 -4.78 -12.60
CA VAL A 82 2.71 -4.44 -11.41
C VAL A 82 2.15 -5.73 -10.78
N TYR A 83 2.31 -5.85 -9.47
CA TYR A 83 1.61 -6.87 -8.68
C TYR A 83 0.52 -6.19 -7.83
N ALA A 84 -0.73 -6.35 -8.25
CA ALA A 84 -1.87 -5.75 -7.57
C ALA A 84 -2.11 -6.43 -6.21
N LEU A 85 -2.15 -5.61 -5.15
CA LEU A 85 -2.48 -6.08 -3.80
C LEU A 85 -3.99 -6.13 -3.61
N GLN A 86 -4.51 -7.21 -3.03
CA GLN A 86 -5.93 -7.31 -2.66
C GLN A 86 -6.25 -6.42 -1.46
N HIS A 87 -5.29 -6.33 -0.52
CA HIS A 87 -5.40 -5.56 0.71
C HIS A 87 -4.07 -4.86 1.00
N PHE A 88 -4.14 -3.60 1.43
CA PHE A 88 -2.99 -2.81 1.85
C PHE A 88 -3.22 -2.32 3.27
N MET A 89 -2.22 -2.51 4.13
CA MET A 89 -2.22 -2.02 5.51
C MET A 89 -0.95 -1.21 5.70
N GLN A 90 -1.09 0.08 5.93
CA GLN A 90 0.04 0.97 6.15
C GLN A 90 0.44 0.91 7.62
N TRP A 91 1.73 0.77 7.90
CA TRP A 91 2.33 0.85 9.25
C TRP A 91 3.42 1.92 9.32
N GLY A 92 3.27 2.96 8.49
CA GLY A 92 4.30 3.98 8.30
C GLY A 92 4.49 4.89 9.51
N THR A 93 3.45 5.02 10.35
CA THR A 93 3.51 5.77 11.61
C THR A 93 3.09 4.91 12.80
N PRO A 94 3.50 5.25 14.03
CA PRO A 94 2.97 4.59 15.24
C PRO A 94 1.44 4.63 15.33
N GLN A 95 0.81 5.69 14.79
CA GLN A 95 -0.64 5.81 14.75
C GLN A 95 -1.25 4.81 13.77
N ASP A 96 -0.68 4.63 12.58
CA ASP A 96 -1.16 3.63 11.62
C ASP A 96 -1.10 2.21 12.21
N VAL A 97 -0.05 1.90 12.96
CA VAL A 97 0.09 0.62 13.68
C VAL A 97 -0.96 0.48 14.78
N ALA A 98 -1.23 1.54 15.54
CA ALA A 98 -2.26 1.53 16.57
C ALA A 98 -3.65 1.29 15.98
N GLU A 99 -3.96 1.93 14.85
CA GLU A 99 -5.20 1.73 14.09
C GLU A 99 -5.31 0.27 13.61
N TYR A 100 -4.27 -0.26 12.96
CA TYR A 100 -4.23 -1.67 12.56
C TYR A 100 -4.50 -2.62 13.73
N ASN A 101 -3.87 -2.39 14.89
CA ASN A 101 -4.07 -3.22 16.07
C ASN A 101 -5.51 -3.15 16.61
N GLY A 102 -6.14 -1.97 16.54
CA GLY A 102 -7.55 -1.79 16.89
C GLY A 102 -8.47 -2.63 16.01
N TRP A 103 -8.30 -2.51 14.68
CA TRP A 103 -9.07 -3.31 13.72
C TRP A 103 -8.79 -4.79 13.83
N SER A 104 -7.53 -5.20 13.96
CA SER A 104 -7.15 -6.62 14.13
C SER A 104 -7.82 -7.23 15.35
N ARG A 105 -7.90 -6.49 16.47
CA ARG A 105 -8.61 -6.93 17.68
C ARG A 105 -10.10 -7.07 17.42
N ALA A 106 -10.74 -6.06 16.83
CA ALA A 106 -12.17 -6.08 16.53
C ALA A 106 -12.54 -7.28 15.64
N PHE A 107 -11.78 -7.51 14.56
CA PHE A 107 -12.04 -8.64 13.65
C PHE A 107 -11.82 -10.00 14.30
N ARG A 108 -10.82 -10.15 15.19
CA ARG A 108 -10.64 -11.39 15.97
C ARG A 108 -11.85 -11.65 16.86
N THR A 109 -12.31 -10.64 17.59
CA THR A 109 -13.48 -10.76 18.47
C THR A 109 -14.76 -11.10 17.69
N LEU A 110 -14.94 -10.53 16.49
CA LEU A 110 -16.09 -10.86 15.62
C LEU A 110 -16.01 -12.26 15.02
N ALA A 111 -14.80 -12.79 14.82
CA ALA A 111 -14.59 -14.14 14.30
C ALA A 111 -14.74 -15.22 15.38
N GLU A 112 -14.66 -14.85 16.67
CA GLU A 112 -14.93 -15.77 17.76
C GLU A 112 -16.42 -16.13 17.79
N PRO A 113 -16.79 -17.42 17.87
CA PRO A 113 -18.18 -17.81 17.96
C PRO A 113 -18.78 -17.22 19.24
N ALA A 114 -19.92 -16.54 19.09
CA ALA A 114 -20.67 -16.00 20.22
C ALA A 114 -20.90 -17.11 21.23
N GLN A 115 -20.45 -16.91 22.47
CA GLN A 115 -20.87 -17.79 23.55
C GLN A 115 -22.40 -17.71 23.63
N PRO A 116 -23.11 -18.85 23.71
CA PRO A 116 -24.55 -18.81 23.90
C PRO A 116 -24.82 -17.96 25.14
N PRO A 117 -25.71 -16.96 25.06
CA PRO A 117 -26.00 -16.12 26.21
C PRO A 117 -26.43 -17.03 27.36
N LEU A 118 -25.86 -16.78 28.54
CA LEU A 118 -26.36 -17.43 29.75
C LEU A 118 -27.88 -17.17 29.82
N PRO A 119 -28.69 -18.18 30.18
CA PRO A 119 -30.12 -17.98 30.33
C PRO A 119 -30.36 -16.80 31.27
N PRO A 120 -31.14 -15.80 30.86
CA PRO A 120 -31.29 -14.57 31.62
C PRO A 120 -31.86 -14.88 33.01
N ARG A 121 -31.14 -14.45 34.06
CA ARG A 121 -31.63 -14.50 35.45
C ARG A 121 -32.42 -13.23 35.73
N GLY A 122 -33.59 -13.10 35.11
CA GLY A 122 -34.52 -12.00 35.34
C GLY A 122 -35.15 -11.44 34.07
N SER A 123 -36.09 -10.52 34.26
CA SER A 123 -36.80 -9.84 33.18
C SER A 123 -36.11 -8.52 32.85
N MET A 124 -35.70 -8.34 31.59
CA MET A 124 -35.24 -7.05 31.08
C MET A 124 -36.45 -6.28 30.54
N VAL A 125 -36.74 -5.11 31.14
CA VAL A 125 -37.75 -4.18 30.64
C VAL A 125 -37.02 -3.01 29.98
N MET A 126 -37.06 -2.93 28.65
CA MET A 126 -36.63 -1.76 27.90
C MET A 126 -37.86 -0.92 27.57
N PRO A 127 -38.09 0.22 28.24
CA PRO A 127 -39.16 1.13 27.85
C PRO A 127 -38.82 1.70 26.47
N MET A 128 -39.71 1.47 25.51
CA MET A 128 -39.64 2.12 24.20
C MET A 128 -40.04 3.58 24.39
N ALA A 129 -39.14 4.52 24.09
CA ALA A 129 -39.49 5.93 23.97
C ALA A 129 -39.96 6.21 22.54
N GLY A 130 -41.25 6.53 22.40
CA GLY A 130 -41.88 7.13 21.22
C GLY A 130 -43.34 7.44 21.58
N LEU A 131 -43.93 8.60 21.29
CA LEU A 131 -43.57 9.77 20.49
C LEU A 131 -43.40 11.03 21.36
#